data_AF-A0ABD3JRH8-F1
#
_entry.id   AF-A0ABD3JRH8-F1
#
_cell.length_a   1.000
_cell.length_b   1.000
_cell.length_c   1.000
_cell.angle_alpha   90.00
_cell.angle_beta   90.00
_cell.angle_gamma   90.00
#
_symmetry.space_group_name_H-M   'P 1'
#
loop_
_entity.id
_entity.type
_entity.pdbx_description
1 polymer ?
#
loop_
_entity_poly.entity_id
_entity_poly.type
_entity_poly.pdbx_seq_one_letter_code
_entity_poly.pdbx_strand_id
1 'polypeptide(L)'
;MDKVANIIFLDQSVGIGFSYANNWERYNIDDNIPAAESYKFLRKWLKLHPQFLSNPLYIVGDSYSGVTVPRVALEVDKSGLEPKMNLEGYLLGNPLTSYGSDLNSRVPFAHLKGLIPNELYESAKTDCNSEYINVNESNADCVDDLKAVNLCVENIRTGNILQPNWSPKSTVSDRWDPTLINRDPSPLLLPTERVSRVWCREYNYLYSYIWASDKAVQNALHIREGTIEKWVRCNKTLSYTSNVLVVIDIHKELIKKGTSSAYL
;
A
#
# COMPACT_ATOMS: atom_id res chain seq x y z
N MET A 1 -1.18 -0.72 18.98
CA MET A 1 -1.99 -1.96 18.95
C MET A 1 -1.32 -3.07 19.75
N ASP A 2 0.00 -3.03 19.93
CA ASP A 2 0.82 -4.07 20.58
C ASP A 2 0.53 -4.26 22.09
N LYS A 3 -0.25 -3.35 22.68
CA LYS A 3 -0.71 -3.47 24.07
C LYS A 3 -1.94 -4.39 24.23
N VAL A 4 -2.58 -4.80 23.13
CA VAL A 4 -3.84 -5.57 23.17
C VAL A 4 -3.86 -6.78 22.23
N ALA A 5 -2.85 -6.96 21.37
CA ALA A 5 -2.78 -8.06 20.41
C ALA A 5 -1.33 -8.50 20.15
N ASN A 6 -1.17 -9.76 19.75
CA ASN A 6 0.07 -10.25 19.16
C ASN A 6 0.04 -9.95 17.66
N ILE A 7 1.02 -9.22 17.15
CA ILE A 7 1.04 -8.73 15.77
C ILE A 7 2.16 -9.39 14.99
N ILE A 8 1.85 -9.88 13.80
CA ILE A 8 2.82 -10.38 12.84
C ILE A 8 2.86 -9.39 11.67
N PHE A 9 4.00 -8.77 11.45
CA PHE A 9 4.28 -8.01 10.23
C PHE A 9 4.89 -8.96 9.20
N LEU A 10 4.27 -9.04 8.02
CA LEU A 10 4.70 -9.93 6.95
C LEU A 10 5.11 -9.11 5.73
N ASP A 11 6.40 -9.18 5.37
CA ASP A 11 6.88 -8.69 4.08
C ASP A 11 6.36 -9.63 2.97
N GLN A 12 5.44 -9.13 2.15
CA GLN A 12 4.75 -9.93 1.14
C GLN A 12 4.53 -9.09 -0.13
N SER A 13 4.79 -9.59 -1.34
CA SER A 13 5.34 -10.91 -1.73
C SER A 13 6.87 -10.90 -1.86
N VAL A 14 7.45 -11.90 -2.54
CA VAL A 14 8.88 -11.93 -2.84
C VAL A 14 9.37 -10.63 -3.50
N GLY A 15 10.54 -10.15 -3.08
CA GLY A 15 11.13 -8.90 -3.54
C GLY A 15 10.68 -7.66 -2.75
N ILE A 16 9.78 -7.81 -1.78
CA ILE A 16 9.37 -6.77 -0.83
C ILE A 16 10.16 -6.94 0.48
N GLY A 17 10.73 -5.84 0.97
CA GLY A 17 11.48 -5.82 2.22
C GLY A 17 12.59 -6.87 2.26
N PHE A 18 12.49 -7.84 3.17
CA PHE A 18 13.44 -8.96 3.27
C PHE A 18 12.97 -10.27 2.61
N SER A 19 11.78 -10.30 2.02
CA SER A 19 11.27 -11.49 1.34
C SER A 19 11.99 -11.74 0.03
N TYR A 20 12.54 -12.94 -0.16
CA TYR A 20 13.36 -13.30 -1.32
C TYR A 20 13.07 -14.73 -1.81
N ALA A 21 13.41 -15.01 -3.07
CA ALA A 21 13.40 -16.35 -3.65
C ALA A 21 14.72 -16.63 -4.38
N ASN A 22 15.09 -17.91 -4.43
CA ASN A 22 16.29 -18.37 -5.13
C ASN A 22 16.11 -18.47 -6.65
N ASN A 23 14.86 -18.50 -7.13
CA ASN A 23 14.54 -18.56 -8.55
C ASN A 23 13.94 -17.21 -8.98
N TRP A 24 14.54 -16.60 -10.00
CA TRP A 24 14.13 -15.31 -10.57
C TRP A 24 12.69 -15.35 -11.13
N GLU A 25 12.21 -16.50 -11.60
CA GLU A 25 10.85 -16.65 -12.14
C GLU A 25 9.77 -16.34 -11.09
N ARG A 26 10.09 -16.51 -9.80
CA ARG A 26 9.18 -16.23 -8.69
C ARG A 26 8.90 -14.74 -8.51
N TYR A 27 9.73 -13.86 -9.09
CA TYR A 27 9.56 -12.41 -9.01
C TYR A 27 8.56 -11.85 -10.05
N ASN A 28 8.00 -12.70 -10.92
CA ASN A 28 6.82 -12.38 -11.70
C ASN A 28 5.58 -12.69 -10.87
N ILE A 29 4.93 -11.64 -10.38
CA ILE A 29 3.86 -11.73 -9.37
C ILE A 29 2.58 -11.14 -9.96
N ASP A 30 1.44 -11.75 -9.65
CA ASP A 30 0.12 -11.18 -9.90
C ASP A 30 -0.68 -11.13 -8.59
N ASP A 31 -1.92 -10.62 -8.63
CA ASP A 31 -2.73 -10.52 -7.41
C ASP A 31 -3.11 -11.88 -6.80
N ASN A 32 -2.96 -13.00 -7.53
CA ASN A 32 -3.37 -14.33 -7.08
C ASN A 32 -2.33 -14.99 -6.16
N ILE A 33 -1.05 -14.72 -6.38
CA ILE A 33 0.06 -15.31 -5.62
C ILE A 33 0.10 -14.86 -4.14
N PRO A 34 0.02 -13.55 -3.80
CA PRO A 34 -0.02 -13.02 -2.45
C PRO A 34 -0.83 -13.80 -1.42
N ALA A 35 -2.07 -14.14 -1.77
CA ALA A 35 -3.01 -14.72 -0.84
C ALA A 35 -2.60 -16.14 -0.45
N ALA A 36 -2.26 -16.96 -1.45
CA ALA A 36 -1.82 -18.34 -1.25
C ALA A 36 -0.49 -18.42 -0.49
N GLU A 37 0.45 -17.53 -0.78
CA GLU A 37 1.73 -17.46 -0.07
C GLU A 37 1.57 -17.04 1.39
N SER A 38 0.74 -16.03 1.65
CA SER A 38 0.42 -15.58 3.02
C SER A 38 -0.25 -16.67 3.83
N TYR A 39 -1.23 -17.37 3.24
CA TYR A 39 -1.90 -18.50 3.87
C TYR A 39 -0.90 -19.64 4.19
N LYS A 40 -0.01 -19.97 3.25
CA LYS A 40 1.04 -20.96 3.45
C LYS A 40 2.03 -20.55 4.55
N PHE A 41 2.39 -19.26 4.61
CA PHE A 41 3.21 -18.71 5.69
C PHE A 41 2.52 -18.90 7.04
N LEU A 42 1.27 -18.45 7.19
CA LEU A 42 0.51 -18.54 8.44
C LEU A 42 0.41 -20.00 8.94
N ARG A 43 0.14 -20.95 8.04
CA ARG A 43 0.11 -22.38 8.40
C ARG A 43 1.43 -22.89 8.91
N LYS A 44 2.54 -22.56 8.24
CA LYS A 44 3.88 -22.97 8.69
C LYS A 44 4.24 -22.32 10.01
N TRP A 45 3.90 -21.04 10.17
CA TRP A 45 4.15 -20.29 11.39
C TRP A 45 3.39 -20.89 12.57
N LEU A 46 2.10 -21.22 12.41
CA LEU A 46 1.29 -21.85 13.47
C LEU A 46 1.74 -23.27 13.83
N LYS A 47 2.31 -24.03 12.87
CA LYS A 47 2.94 -25.33 13.18
C LYS A 47 4.17 -25.19 14.08
N LEU A 48 4.93 -24.11 13.91
CA LEU A 48 6.10 -23.81 14.75
C LEU A 48 5.72 -23.12 16.07
N HIS A 49 4.56 -22.48 16.12
CA HIS A 49 4.06 -21.75 17.29
C HIS A 49 2.64 -22.21 17.68
N PRO A 50 2.47 -23.48 18.07
CA PRO A 50 1.16 -24.07 18.33
C PRO A 50 0.39 -23.41 19.49
N GLN A 51 1.08 -22.68 20.38
CA GLN A 51 0.46 -21.92 21.47
C GLN A 51 -0.49 -20.81 20.99
N PHE A 52 -0.42 -20.41 19.72
CA PHE A 52 -1.30 -19.39 19.13
C PHE A 52 -2.51 -19.98 18.39
N LEU A 53 -2.67 -21.31 18.34
CA LEU A 53 -3.75 -21.95 17.56
C LEU A 53 -5.15 -21.55 18.00
N SER A 54 -5.36 -21.35 19.30
CA SER A 54 -6.64 -20.93 19.87
C SER A 54 -6.89 -19.43 19.78
N ASN A 55 -5.90 -18.64 19.36
CA ASN A 55 -6.05 -17.19 19.35
C ASN A 55 -6.96 -16.76 18.20
N PRO A 56 -7.88 -15.81 18.44
CA PRO A 56 -8.53 -15.05 17.38
C PRO A 56 -7.53 -14.52 16.37
N LEU A 57 -7.74 -14.87 15.10
CA LEU A 57 -6.95 -14.38 13.97
C LEU A 57 -7.72 -13.24 13.29
N TYR A 58 -7.03 -12.11 13.15
CA TYR A 58 -7.47 -10.99 12.34
C TYR A 58 -6.46 -10.74 11.23
N ILE A 59 -6.92 -10.64 9.99
CA ILE A 59 -6.06 -10.28 8.86
C ILE A 59 -6.22 -8.78 8.61
N VAL A 60 -5.13 -8.02 8.67
CA VAL A 60 -5.18 -6.56 8.62
C VAL A 60 -4.26 -6.02 7.54
N GLY A 61 -4.63 -4.92 6.90
CA GLY A 61 -3.81 -4.27 5.89
C GLY A 61 -4.29 -2.86 5.55
N ASP A 62 -3.52 -2.18 4.71
CA ASP A 62 -3.78 -0.80 4.30
C ASP A 62 -3.56 -0.65 2.78
N SER A 63 -4.23 0.34 2.17
CA SER A 63 -4.02 0.68 0.75
C SER A 63 -4.29 -0.50 -0.21
N TYR A 64 -3.30 -0.94 -0.98
CA TYR A 64 -3.45 -2.06 -1.93
C TYR A 64 -3.79 -3.39 -1.25
N SER A 65 -3.58 -3.49 0.08
CA SER A 65 -4.04 -4.64 0.85
C SER A 65 -5.56 -4.82 0.84
N GLY A 66 -6.33 -3.81 0.41
CA GLY A 66 -7.74 -3.99 0.08
C GLY A 66 -7.99 -5.13 -0.91
N VAL A 67 -7.06 -5.39 -1.83
CA VAL A 67 -7.12 -6.54 -2.75
C VAL A 67 -6.66 -7.83 -2.07
N THR A 68 -5.55 -7.79 -1.31
CA THR A 68 -4.91 -9.02 -0.81
C THR A 68 -5.56 -9.56 0.47
N VAL A 69 -5.94 -8.73 1.43
CA VAL A 69 -6.46 -9.15 2.75
C VAL A 69 -7.77 -9.94 2.65
N PRO A 70 -8.80 -9.50 1.90
CA PRO A 70 -10.02 -10.29 1.75
C PRO A 70 -9.74 -11.64 1.10
N ARG A 71 -8.76 -11.70 0.17
CA ARG A 71 -8.36 -12.95 -0.46
C ARG A 71 -7.64 -13.88 0.51
N VAL A 72 -6.74 -13.36 1.35
CA VAL A 72 -6.11 -14.15 2.42
C VAL A 72 -7.16 -14.69 3.39
N ALA A 73 -8.12 -13.86 3.82
CA ALA A 73 -9.22 -14.29 4.68
C ALA A 73 -10.05 -15.40 4.01
N LEU A 74 -10.32 -15.26 2.71
CA LEU A 74 -11.04 -16.27 1.93
C LEU A 74 -10.27 -17.60 1.81
N GLU A 75 -8.95 -17.55 1.60
CA GLU A 75 -8.08 -18.73 1.56
C GLU A 75 -8.07 -19.46 2.91
N VAL A 76 -8.02 -18.71 4.02
CA VAL A 76 -8.09 -19.26 5.38
C VAL A 76 -9.42 -19.96 5.62
N ASP A 77 -10.53 -19.33 5.22
CA ASP A 77 -11.89 -19.87 5.37
C ASP A 77 -12.13 -21.12 4.50
N LYS A 78 -11.68 -21.12 3.23
CA LYS A 78 -11.98 -22.20 2.27
C LYS A 78 -11.07 -23.42 2.36
N SER A 79 -9.80 -23.24 2.73
CA SER A 79 -8.80 -24.28 2.50
C SER A 79 -9.00 -25.54 3.34
N GLY A 80 -9.53 -25.43 4.57
CA GLY A 80 -9.78 -26.56 5.47
C GLY A 80 -8.54 -27.39 5.86
N LEU A 81 -7.32 -26.88 5.62
CA LEU A 81 -6.06 -27.60 5.87
C LEU A 81 -5.56 -27.36 7.30
N GLU A 82 -4.93 -28.37 7.90
CA GLU A 82 -4.38 -28.25 9.26
C GLU A 82 -3.03 -27.48 9.31
N PRO A 83 -2.79 -26.66 10.35
CA PRO A 83 -3.73 -26.34 11.42
C PRO A 83 -4.83 -25.39 10.96
N LYS A 84 -6.06 -25.64 11.40
CA LYS A 84 -7.16 -24.67 11.24
C LYS A 84 -6.84 -23.37 12.00
N MET A 85 -7.22 -22.24 11.40
CA MET A 85 -7.02 -20.92 11.99
C MET A 85 -8.36 -20.37 12.47
N ASN A 86 -8.39 -19.75 13.65
CA ASN A 86 -9.60 -19.15 14.19
C ASN A 86 -9.82 -17.75 13.59
N LEU A 87 -10.21 -17.67 12.31
CA LEU A 87 -10.46 -16.39 11.63
C LEU A 87 -11.73 -15.72 12.16
N GLU A 88 -11.58 -14.62 12.89
CA GLU A 88 -12.70 -13.84 13.42
C GLU A 88 -13.05 -12.64 12.55
N GLY A 89 -12.06 -12.07 11.84
CA GLY A 89 -12.31 -10.91 11.01
C GLY A 89 -11.12 -10.40 10.20
N TYR A 90 -11.38 -9.34 9.45
CA TYR A 90 -10.34 -8.58 8.78
C TYR A 90 -10.57 -7.07 8.90
N LEU A 91 -9.49 -6.32 8.84
CA LEU A 91 -9.50 -4.86 8.94
C LEU A 91 -8.71 -4.23 7.80
N LEU A 92 -9.25 -3.17 7.23
CA LEU A 92 -8.67 -2.47 6.11
C LEU A 92 -8.59 -0.96 6.37
N GLY A 93 -7.39 -0.40 6.33
CA GLY A 93 -7.17 1.04 6.25
C GLY A 93 -7.18 1.51 4.80
N ASN A 94 -7.94 2.55 4.49
CA ASN A 94 -7.98 3.23 3.19
C ASN A 94 -7.82 2.27 1.97
N PRO A 95 -8.62 1.20 1.88
CA PRO A 95 -8.35 0.12 0.94
C PRO A 95 -8.70 0.47 -0.50
N LEU A 96 -7.96 -0.13 -1.43
CA LEU A 96 -8.44 -0.34 -2.80
C LEU A 96 -9.40 -1.53 -2.83
N THR A 97 -10.66 -1.29 -3.17
CA THR A 97 -11.73 -2.31 -3.26
C THR A 97 -12.33 -2.43 -4.67
N SER A 98 -12.35 -1.32 -5.41
CA SER A 98 -12.78 -1.23 -6.80
C SER A 98 -11.98 -0.14 -7.49
N TYR A 99 -11.06 -0.54 -8.38
CA TYR A 99 -10.16 0.39 -9.07
C TYR A 99 -10.91 1.54 -9.74
N GLY A 100 -11.95 1.21 -10.52
CA GLY A 100 -12.77 2.22 -11.19
C GLY A 100 -13.46 3.13 -10.18
N SER A 101 -14.25 2.56 -9.26
CA SER A 101 -15.05 3.36 -8.31
C SER A 101 -14.19 4.21 -7.37
N ASP A 102 -13.13 3.65 -6.81
CA ASP A 102 -12.27 4.31 -5.83
C ASP A 102 -11.51 5.48 -6.46
N LEU A 103 -10.96 5.30 -7.66
CA LEU A 103 -10.27 6.37 -8.37
C LEU A 103 -11.23 7.41 -8.91
N ASN A 104 -12.37 6.99 -9.47
CA ASN A 104 -13.39 7.90 -10.00
C ASN A 104 -13.95 8.81 -8.89
N SER A 105 -14.04 8.32 -7.65
CA SER A 105 -14.50 9.10 -6.50
C SER A 105 -13.62 10.31 -6.13
N ARG A 106 -12.38 10.38 -6.67
CA ARG A 106 -11.43 11.46 -6.35
C ARG A 106 -11.90 12.84 -6.82
N VAL A 107 -12.54 12.94 -7.98
CA VAL A 107 -13.04 14.22 -8.50
C VAL A 107 -14.20 14.77 -7.63
N PRO A 108 -15.25 13.98 -7.32
CA PRO A 108 -16.25 14.39 -6.33
C PRO A 108 -15.66 14.70 -4.96
N PHE A 109 -14.69 13.91 -4.48
CA PHE A 109 -14.02 14.18 -3.21
C PHE A 109 -13.30 15.54 -3.22
N ALA A 110 -12.57 15.86 -4.29
CA ALA A 110 -11.87 17.13 -4.44
C ALA A 110 -12.84 18.32 -4.39
N HIS A 111 -14.01 18.20 -5.04
CA HIS A 111 -15.07 19.20 -4.97
C HIS A 111 -15.59 19.37 -3.55
N LEU A 112 -15.95 18.27 -2.88
CA LEU A 112 -16.49 18.28 -1.52
C LEU A 112 -15.49 18.81 -0.48
N LYS A 113 -14.19 18.79 -0.78
CA LYS A 113 -13.12 19.35 0.06
C LYS A 113 -12.67 20.75 -0.37
N GLY A 114 -13.36 21.37 -1.34
CA GLY A 114 -13.04 22.72 -1.82
C GLY A 114 -11.70 22.81 -2.54
N LEU A 115 -11.18 21.68 -3.05
CA LEU A 115 -9.93 21.64 -3.81
C LEU A 115 -10.14 22.05 -5.28
N ILE A 116 -11.36 21.94 -5.79
CA ILE A 116 -11.76 22.40 -7.12
C ILE A 116 -13.00 23.31 -7.03
N PRO A 117 -13.13 24.34 -7.90
CA PRO A 117 -14.33 25.18 -7.97
C PRO A 117 -15.58 24.40 -8.35
N ASN A 118 -16.75 24.92 -7.96
CA ASN A 118 -18.03 24.28 -8.26
C ASN A 118 -18.33 24.25 -9.76
N GLU A 119 -18.00 25.33 -10.47
CA GLU A 119 -18.20 25.48 -11.91
C GLU A 119 -17.41 24.40 -12.67
N LEU A 120 -16.14 24.19 -12.28
CA LEU A 120 -15.29 23.16 -12.86
C LEU A 120 -15.82 21.75 -12.59
N TYR A 121 -16.33 21.49 -11.39
CA TYR A 121 -16.90 20.19 -11.06
C TYR A 121 -18.17 19.87 -11.87
N GLU A 122 -19.11 20.82 -11.98
CA GLU A 122 -20.35 20.59 -12.75
C GLU A 122 -20.08 20.47 -14.26
N SER A 123 -19.09 21.21 -14.78
CA SER A 123 -18.58 21.03 -16.15
C SER A 123 -18.04 19.61 -16.33
N ALA A 124 -17.04 19.22 -15.52
CA ALA A 124 -16.39 17.92 -15.64
C ALA A 124 -17.38 16.76 -15.48
N LYS A 125 -18.34 16.89 -14.56
CA LYS A 125 -19.39 15.90 -14.35
C LYS A 125 -20.28 15.73 -15.57
N THR A 126 -20.63 16.82 -16.24
CA THR A 126 -21.43 16.81 -17.48
C THR A 126 -20.62 16.25 -18.63
N ASP A 127 -19.48 16.85 -18.91
CA ASP A 127 -18.70 16.58 -20.12
C ASP A 127 -18.07 15.19 -20.09
N CYS A 128 -17.70 14.70 -18.90
CA CYS A 128 -17.17 13.35 -18.72
C CYS A 128 -18.23 12.30 -18.35
N ASN A 129 -19.52 12.64 -18.29
CA ASN A 129 -20.59 11.71 -17.85
C ASN A 129 -20.30 11.02 -16.51
N SER A 130 -19.68 11.75 -15.56
CA SER A 130 -19.24 11.21 -14.26
C SER A 130 -18.24 10.04 -14.33
N GLU A 131 -17.53 9.85 -15.44
CA GLU A 131 -16.40 8.93 -15.60
C GLU A 131 -15.11 9.73 -15.81
N TYR A 132 -14.17 9.65 -14.88
CA TYR A 132 -13.00 10.52 -14.81
C TYR A 132 -11.67 9.78 -14.98
N ILE A 133 -11.71 8.45 -15.14
CA ILE A 133 -10.51 7.61 -15.22
C ILE A 133 -10.34 7.06 -16.62
N ASN A 134 -11.35 6.36 -17.14
CA ASN A 134 -11.32 5.74 -18.48
C ASN A 134 -12.09 6.60 -19.47
N VAL A 135 -11.61 7.83 -19.69
CA VAL A 135 -12.29 8.81 -20.54
C VAL A 135 -12.00 8.59 -22.02
N ASN A 136 -12.96 8.97 -22.86
CA ASN A 136 -12.75 9.02 -24.31
C ASN A 136 -11.83 10.20 -24.65
N GLU A 137 -10.60 9.93 -25.08
CA GLU A 137 -9.62 10.97 -25.45
C GLU A 137 -10.07 11.87 -26.60
N SER A 138 -11.07 11.46 -27.39
CA SER A 138 -11.66 12.29 -28.45
C SER A 138 -12.67 13.33 -27.92
N ASN A 139 -13.10 13.21 -26.67
CA ASN A 139 -13.96 14.20 -26.01
C ASN A 139 -13.10 15.34 -25.45
N ALA A 140 -12.89 16.37 -26.27
CA ALA A 140 -12.02 17.49 -25.95
C ALA A 140 -12.47 18.22 -24.67
N ASP A 141 -13.77 18.44 -24.49
CA ASP A 141 -14.33 19.17 -23.34
C ASP A 141 -14.01 18.43 -22.02
N CYS A 142 -14.28 17.13 -21.97
CA CYS A 142 -13.92 16.30 -20.80
C CYS A 142 -12.41 16.29 -20.54
N VAL A 143 -11.59 16.16 -21.58
CA VAL A 143 -10.13 16.16 -21.45
C VAL A 143 -9.63 17.50 -20.89
N ASP A 144 -10.19 18.62 -21.33
CA ASP A 144 -9.80 19.95 -20.86
C ASP A 144 -10.27 20.22 -19.43
N ASP A 145 -11.47 19.78 -19.07
CA ASP A 145 -11.95 19.80 -17.68
C ASP A 145 -11.06 18.98 -16.74
N LEU A 146 -10.68 17.76 -17.15
CA LEU A 146 -9.79 16.92 -16.34
C LEU A 146 -8.38 17.49 -16.22
N LYS A 147 -7.86 18.20 -17.24
CA LYS A 147 -6.61 18.96 -17.12
C LYS A 147 -6.74 20.06 -16.06
N ALA A 148 -7.83 20.82 -16.08
CA ALA A 148 -8.08 21.86 -15.09
C ALA A 148 -8.21 21.28 -13.67
N VAL A 149 -8.94 20.16 -13.51
CA VAL A 149 -9.03 19.45 -12.23
C VAL A 149 -7.64 19.03 -11.73
N ASN A 150 -6.82 18.44 -12.61
CA ASN A 150 -5.46 18.01 -12.27
C ASN A 150 -4.57 19.18 -11.84
N LEU A 151 -4.65 20.33 -12.51
CA LEU A 151 -3.90 21.53 -12.13
C LEU A 151 -4.29 22.03 -10.73
N CYS A 152 -5.56 21.97 -10.36
CA CYS A 152 -6.00 22.37 -9.01
C CYS A 152 -5.43 21.47 -7.92
N VAL A 153 -5.26 20.16 -8.18
CA VAL A 153 -4.83 19.18 -7.18
C VAL A 153 -3.35 18.78 -7.29
N GLU A 154 -2.60 19.31 -8.25
CA GLU A 154 -1.23 18.87 -8.57
C GLU A 154 -0.26 18.96 -7.37
N ASN A 155 -0.44 19.97 -6.52
CA ASN A 155 0.43 20.25 -5.37
C ASN A 155 -0.15 19.70 -4.06
N ILE A 156 -1.28 18.99 -4.12
CA ILE A 156 -1.93 18.37 -2.96
C ILE A 156 -1.34 16.99 -2.71
N ARG A 157 -1.03 16.69 -1.44
CA ARG A 157 -0.60 15.36 -1.04
C ARG A 157 -1.81 14.41 -0.98
N THR A 158 -1.88 13.47 -1.91
CA THR A 158 -3.01 12.52 -2.05
C THR A 158 -3.26 11.67 -0.81
N GLY A 159 -2.21 11.27 -0.09
CA GLY A 159 -2.35 10.50 1.16
C GLY A 159 -2.78 11.32 2.38
N ASN A 160 -2.71 12.65 2.31
CA ASN A 160 -3.20 13.55 3.37
C ASN A 160 -3.27 15.00 2.84
N ILE A 161 -4.46 15.45 2.46
CA ILE A 161 -4.67 16.75 1.81
C ILE A 161 -4.33 17.98 2.67
N LEU A 162 -4.19 17.79 3.99
CA LEU A 162 -3.85 18.87 4.94
C LEU A 162 -2.34 18.97 5.18
N GLN A 163 -1.55 17.99 4.72
CA GLN A 163 -0.11 18.04 4.82
C GLN A 163 0.48 18.68 3.55
N PRO A 164 1.49 19.55 3.70
CA PRO A 164 2.17 20.11 2.55
C PRO A 164 2.92 19.02 1.78
N ASN A 165 3.01 19.23 0.47
CA ASN A 165 3.74 18.35 -0.44
C ASN A 165 5.23 18.74 -0.43
N TRP A 166 6.04 18.02 0.33
CA TRP A 166 7.48 18.25 0.45
C TRP A 166 8.33 17.38 -0.49
N SER A 167 7.71 16.61 -1.39
CA SER A 167 8.44 15.89 -2.41
C SER A 167 9.12 16.90 -3.34
N PRO A 168 10.47 16.86 -3.49
CA PRO A 168 11.13 17.66 -4.50
C PRO A 168 10.48 17.38 -5.85
N LYS A 169 10.19 18.42 -6.65
CA LYS A 169 9.70 18.26 -8.03
C LYS A 169 10.76 17.53 -8.84
N SER A 170 10.75 16.21 -8.82
CA SER A 170 11.47 15.39 -9.79
C SER A 170 10.73 15.53 -11.11
N THR A 171 11.36 16.16 -12.09
CA THR A 171 10.95 16.13 -13.50
C THR A 171 11.07 14.73 -14.12
N VAL A 172 11.46 13.73 -13.32
CA VAL A 172 11.54 12.32 -13.71
C VAL A 172 10.50 11.55 -12.89
N SER A 173 9.41 11.18 -13.58
CA SER A 173 8.39 10.20 -13.17
C SER A 173 8.84 9.31 -12.01
N ASP A 174 8.31 9.48 -10.80
CA ASP A 174 8.18 8.45 -9.74
C ASP A 174 9.33 7.44 -9.52
N ARG A 175 10.55 7.81 -9.92
CA ARG A 175 11.74 6.96 -9.99
C ARG A 175 12.56 7.26 -8.77
N TRP A 176 12.68 6.25 -7.91
CA TRP A 176 13.64 6.25 -6.82
C TRP A 176 15.04 6.40 -7.43
N ASP A 177 15.73 7.48 -7.05
CA ASP A 177 17.12 7.74 -7.44
C ASP A 177 18.06 7.19 -6.35
N PRO A 178 18.77 6.08 -6.60
CA PRO A 178 19.70 5.49 -5.64
C PRO A 178 20.89 6.41 -5.30
N THR A 179 21.15 7.45 -6.10
CA THR A 179 22.25 8.39 -5.85
C THR A 179 22.01 9.30 -4.64
N LEU A 180 20.76 9.43 -4.17
CA LEU A 180 20.43 10.15 -2.94
C LEU A 180 20.94 9.44 -1.67
N ILE A 181 21.20 8.13 -1.74
CA ILE A 181 21.76 7.33 -0.63
C ILE A 181 23.28 7.43 -0.58
N ASN A 182 23.92 7.69 -1.74
CA ASN A 182 25.37 7.77 -1.87
C ASN A 182 25.93 9.20 -1.72
N ARG A 183 25.06 10.22 -1.53
CA ARG A 183 25.54 11.54 -1.12
C ARG A 183 25.92 11.46 0.34
N ASP A 184 27.21 11.62 0.60
CA ASP A 184 27.78 11.88 1.92
C ASP A 184 26.88 12.90 2.66
N PRO A 185 26.27 12.53 3.80
CA PRO A 185 25.31 13.40 4.51
C PRO A 185 25.98 14.65 5.10
N SER A 186 27.28 14.82 4.90
CA SER A 186 28.12 15.83 5.54
C SER A 186 27.84 17.31 5.22
N PRO A 187 27.04 17.75 4.22
CA PRO A 187 26.62 19.15 4.17
C PRO A 187 25.24 19.41 4.80
N LEU A 188 24.48 18.40 5.25
CA LEU A 188 23.19 18.61 5.96
C LEU A 188 23.36 18.91 7.46
N LEU A 189 24.60 19.00 7.95
CA LEU A 189 24.94 19.37 9.32
C LEU A 189 25.65 20.72 9.37
N LEU A 190 25.04 21.76 8.80
CA LEU A 190 25.33 23.12 9.24
C LEU A 190 24.23 23.53 10.22
N PRO A 191 24.56 23.79 11.50
CA PRO A 191 23.58 24.26 12.47
C PRO A 191 23.30 25.74 12.18
N THR A 192 22.43 26.01 11.20
CA THR A 192 21.80 27.32 11.10
C THR A 192 20.69 27.42 12.14
N GLU A 193 20.70 28.55 12.81
CA GLU A 193 19.93 28.91 14.00
C GLU A 193 18.45 28.50 13.95
N ARG A 194 18.00 27.83 15.02
CA ARG A 194 16.61 27.81 15.54
C ARG A 194 15.45 27.98 14.55
N VAL A 195 15.47 27.31 13.40
CA VAL A 195 14.21 26.95 12.72
C VAL A 195 13.71 25.73 13.46
N SER A 196 12.51 25.80 14.06
CA SER A 196 11.84 24.59 14.59
C SER A 196 11.95 23.53 13.52
N ARG A 197 12.67 22.42 13.76
CA ARG A 197 12.87 21.37 12.74
C ARG A 197 11.48 20.97 12.24
N VAL A 198 11.12 21.43 11.03
CA VAL A 198 9.83 21.14 10.43
C VAL A 198 9.85 19.64 10.16
N TRP A 199 9.10 18.88 10.95
CA TRP A 199 9.04 17.44 10.82
C TRP A 199 8.21 17.08 9.59
N CYS A 200 8.84 16.42 8.62
CA CYS A 200 8.17 15.88 7.45
C CYS A 200 7.93 14.38 7.62
N ARG A 201 6.73 13.90 7.31
CA ARG A 201 6.39 12.47 7.33
C ARG A 201 7.33 11.62 6.47
N GLU A 202 7.84 12.18 5.36
CA GLU A 202 8.79 11.50 4.47
C GLU A 202 10.09 11.08 5.16
N TYR A 203 10.51 11.80 6.21
CA TYR A 203 11.71 11.45 6.97
C TYR A 203 11.57 10.09 7.65
N ASN A 204 10.35 9.70 8.06
CA ASN A 204 10.13 8.37 8.62
C ASN A 204 10.52 7.26 7.63
N TYR A 205 10.23 7.44 6.34
CA TYR A 205 10.60 6.45 5.34
C TYR A 205 12.12 6.37 5.17
N LEU A 206 12.80 7.52 5.08
CA LEU A 206 14.26 7.58 4.98
C LEU A 206 14.92 6.84 6.15
N TYR A 207 14.46 7.07 7.38
CA TYR A 207 14.98 6.38 8.55
C TYR A 207 14.72 4.86 8.51
N SER A 208 13.58 4.42 7.96
CA SER A 208 13.34 2.98 7.75
C SER A 208 14.37 2.35 6.82
N TYR A 209 14.73 3.01 5.71
CA TYR A 209 15.76 2.49 4.79
C TYR A 209 17.13 2.36 5.47
N ILE A 210 17.53 3.41 6.20
CA ILE A 210 18.82 3.43 6.90
C ILE A 210 18.85 2.36 7.98
N TRP A 211 17.82 2.31 8.83
CA TRP A 211 17.73 1.37 9.94
C TRP A 211 17.67 -0.08 9.45
N ALA A 212 16.79 -0.41 8.50
CA ALA A 212 16.64 -1.79 8.03
C ALA A 212 17.83 -2.27 7.16
N SER A 213 18.60 -1.35 6.57
CA SER A 213 19.80 -1.70 5.81
C SER A 213 21.08 -1.77 6.67
N ASP A 214 20.99 -1.40 7.96
CA ASP A 214 22.11 -1.54 8.87
C ASP A 214 22.40 -3.03 9.16
N LYS A 215 23.69 -3.42 9.08
CA LYS A 215 24.09 -4.83 9.22
C LYS A 215 23.84 -5.36 10.63
N ALA A 216 23.99 -4.54 11.67
CA ALA A 216 23.70 -4.96 13.04
C ALA A 216 22.20 -5.19 13.22
N VAL A 217 21.36 -4.35 12.61
CA VAL A 217 19.90 -4.55 12.59
C VAL A 217 19.52 -5.83 11.83
N GLN A 218 20.08 -6.06 10.64
CA GLN A 218 19.84 -7.28 9.87
C GLN A 218 20.24 -8.54 10.64
N ASN A 219 21.39 -8.51 11.33
CA ASN A 219 21.82 -9.61 12.18
C ASN A 219 20.85 -9.86 13.35
N ALA A 220 20.35 -8.78 13.99
CA ALA A 220 19.37 -8.88 15.07
C ALA A 220 17.99 -9.39 14.62
N LEU A 221 17.60 -9.09 13.38
CA LEU A 221 16.39 -9.61 12.73
C LEU A 221 16.58 -10.99 12.10
N HIS A 222 17.77 -11.58 12.23
CA HIS A 222 18.13 -12.87 11.63
C HIS A 222 17.94 -12.92 10.10
N ILE A 223 18.22 -11.81 9.41
CA ILE A 223 18.22 -11.77 7.95
C ILE A 223 19.37 -12.64 7.43
N ARG A 224 19.06 -13.53 6.48
CA ARG A 224 20.03 -14.48 5.94
C ARG A 224 21.11 -13.75 5.15
N GLU A 225 22.37 -13.95 5.53
CA GLU A 225 23.50 -13.37 4.81
C GLU A 225 23.56 -13.84 3.34
N GLY A 226 23.92 -12.91 2.45
CA GLY A 226 23.98 -13.14 1.00
C GLY A 226 22.63 -13.07 0.28
N THR A 227 21.55 -12.64 0.94
CA THR A 227 20.21 -12.52 0.33
C THR A 227 19.86 -11.07 0.00
N ILE A 228 19.43 -10.28 0.98
CA ILE A 228 19.03 -8.89 0.83
C ILE A 228 20.03 -8.00 1.58
N GLU A 229 20.80 -7.20 0.84
CA GLU A 229 21.76 -6.25 1.42
C GLU A 229 21.08 -4.92 1.78
N LYS A 230 20.27 -4.38 0.86
CA LYS A 230 19.54 -3.11 1.04
C LYS A 230 18.06 -3.39 1.13
N TRP A 231 17.45 -3.01 2.25
CA TRP A 231 16.01 -3.15 2.44
C TRP A 231 15.26 -2.10 1.63
N VAL A 232 14.18 -2.52 0.96
CA VAL A 232 13.35 -1.62 0.15
C VAL A 232 11.90 -1.71 0.59
N ARG A 233 11.34 -0.57 1.04
CA ARG A 233 9.94 -0.46 1.48
C ARG A 233 8.93 -0.83 0.39
N CYS A 234 9.07 -0.19 -0.77
CA CYS A 234 8.18 -0.38 -1.93
C CYS A 234 9.06 -0.62 -3.16
N ASN A 235 9.12 -1.87 -3.62
CA ASN A 235 9.96 -2.23 -4.75
C ASN A 235 9.19 -2.06 -6.07
N LYS A 236 9.30 -0.87 -6.67
CA LYS A 236 8.65 -0.53 -7.95
C LYS A 236 9.31 -1.20 -9.17
N THR A 237 10.44 -1.89 -9.02
CA THR A 237 11.10 -2.57 -10.14
C THR A 237 10.61 -4.00 -10.33
N LEU A 238 9.72 -4.49 -9.46
CA LEU A 238 9.13 -5.82 -9.59
C LEU A 238 8.14 -5.88 -10.76
N SER A 239 8.17 -7.00 -11.46
CA SER A 239 7.17 -7.34 -12.48
C SER A 239 5.89 -7.78 -11.78
N TYR A 240 5.06 -6.81 -11.41
CA TYR A 240 3.77 -7.02 -10.76
C TYR A 240 2.62 -6.75 -11.72
N THR A 241 1.74 -7.74 -11.91
CA THR A 241 0.54 -7.61 -12.74
C THR A 241 -0.70 -7.45 -11.86
N SER A 242 -1.26 -6.23 -11.83
CA SER A 242 -2.55 -5.95 -11.20
C SER A 242 -3.70 -6.42 -12.10
N ASN A 243 -4.13 -7.67 -11.93
CA ASN A 243 -5.19 -8.31 -12.72
C ASN A 243 -6.54 -8.38 -12.00
N VAL A 244 -6.61 -7.99 -10.72
CA VAL A 244 -7.85 -7.90 -9.96
C VAL A 244 -8.23 -6.44 -9.73
N LEU A 245 -9.27 -6.02 -10.44
CA LEU A 245 -9.76 -4.64 -10.40
C LEU A 245 -10.88 -4.41 -9.38
N VAL A 246 -11.57 -5.47 -8.95
CA VAL A 246 -12.73 -5.37 -8.05
C VAL A 246 -12.74 -6.59 -7.11
N VAL A 247 -12.89 -6.35 -5.81
CA VAL A 247 -12.93 -7.42 -4.78
C VAL A 247 -14.22 -7.42 -3.95
N ILE A 248 -15.21 -6.60 -4.32
CA ILE A 248 -16.48 -6.44 -3.59
C ILE A 248 -17.21 -7.78 -3.36
N ASP A 249 -17.15 -8.71 -4.30
CA ASP A 249 -17.83 -10.01 -4.16
C ASP A 249 -17.16 -10.91 -3.11
N ILE A 250 -15.84 -10.78 -2.91
CA ILE A 250 -15.12 -11.49 -1.85
C ILE A 250 -15.53 -10.94 -0.48
N HIS A 251 -15.62 -9.61 -0.36
CA HIS A 251 -16.12 -8.98 0.87
C HIS A 251 -17.53 -9.47 1.22
N LYS A 252 -18.45 -9.50 0.25
CA LYS A 252 -19.81 -10.02 0.42
C LYS A 252 -19.82 -11.49 0.84
N GLU A 253 -18.97 -12.32 0.24
CA GLU A 253 -18.87 -13.74 0.58
C GLU A 253 -18.46 -13.94 2.04
N LEU A 254 -17.39 -13.26 2.48
CA LEU A 254 -16.89 -13.34 3.85
C LEU A 254 -17.91 -12.86 4.88
N ILE A 255 -18.56 -11.72 4.61
CA ILE A 255 -19.59 -11.17 5.50
C ILE A 255 -20.78 -12.14 5.61
N LYS A 256 -21.21 -12.75 4.50
CA LYS A 256 -22.29 -13.74 4.49
C LYS A 256 -21.95 -14.99 5.32
N LYS A 257 -20.66 -15.32 5.45
CA LYS A 257 -20.16 -16.43 6.27
C LYS A 257 -19.96 -16.07 7.75
N GLY A 258 -20.21 -14.81 8.13
CA GLY A 258 -20.10 -14.34 9.51
C GLY A 258 -18.72 -13.80 9.89
N THR A 259 -17.79 -13.65 8.94
CA THR A 259 -16.49 -13.01 9.20
C THR A 259 -16.69 -11.51 9.43
N SER A 260 -16.21 -11.01 10.56
CA SER A 260 -16.30 -9.58 10.88
C SER A 260 -15.41 -8.75 9.95
N SER A 261 -15.87 -7.56 9.55
CA SER A 261 -15.08 -6.65 8.72
C SER A 261 -15.14 -5.21 9.25
N ALA A 262 -14.01 -4.52 9.19
CA ALA A 262 -13.90 -3.10 9.55
C ALA A 262 -13.08 -2.34 8.50
N TYR A 263 -13.50 -1.11 8.20
CA TYR A 263 -12.88 -0.23 7.21
C TYR A 263 -12.56 1.10 7.90
N LEU A 264 -11.32 1.57 7.80
CA LEU A 264 -10.80 2.78 8.43
C LEU A 264 -10.41 3.84 7.41
#